data_AF-A0A7C7U2G2-F1
#
_entry.id   AF-A0A7C7U2G2-F1
#
_cell.length_a   1.000
_cell.length_b   1.000
_cell.length_c   1.000
_cell.angle_alpha   90.00
_cell.angle_beta   90.00
_cell.angle_gamma   90.00
#
_symmetry.space_group_name_H-M   'P 1'
#
loop_
_entity.id
_entity.type
_entity.pdbx_description
1 polymer ?
#
loop_
_entity_poly.entity_id
_entity_poly.type
_entity_poly.pdbx_seq_one_letter_code
_entity_poly.pdbx_strand_id
1 'polypeptide(L)' 'MSEPVSTQTMEVRKDKWSETRLVEGRIDAVLAENEVLLKIDRFALTANNISYAGAGDMLGY' A
#
# COMPACT_ATOMS: atom_id res chain seq x y z
N MET A 1 8.18 -21.45 10.21
CA MET A 1 7.60 -20.61 9.15
C MET A 1 6.50 -19.80 9.81
N SER A 2 6.50 -18.48 9.61
CA SER A 2 5.44 -17.61 10.11
C SER A 2 4.13 -17.93 9.38
N GLU A 3 2.98 -17.82 10.05
CA GLU A 3 1.70 -17.93 9.34
C GLU A 3 1.46 -16.66 8.49
N PRO A 4 0.91 -16.80 7.26
CA PRO A 4 0.56 -15.64 6.45
C PRO A 4 -0.44 -14.71 7.14
N VAL A 5 -0.21 -13.41 7.05
CA VAL A 5 -1.07 -12.39 7.67
C VAL A 5 -2.06 -11.85 6.64
N SER A 6 -3.33 -11.77 7.03
CA SER A 6 -4.36 -11.16 6.18
C SER A 6 -4.21 -9.63 6.17
N THR A 7 -4.35 -9.03 5.00
CA THR A 7 -4.19 -7.60 4.77
C THR A 7 -5.35 -7.05 3.96
N GLN A 8 -5.52 -5.73 4.03
CA GLN A 8 -6.42 -5.01 3.16
C GLN A 8 -5.67 -3.81 2.58
N THR A 9 -5.71 -3.67 1.27
CA THR A 9 -5.03 -2.59 0.53
C THR A 9 -6.05 -1.69 -0.13
N MET A 10 -5.91 -0.38 0.07
CA MET A 10 -6.66 0.60 -0.71
C MET A 10 -5.90 0.91 -2.00
N GLU A 11 -6.48 0.52 -3.13
CA GLU A 11 -5.91 0.75 -4.45
C GLU A 11 -6.64 1.88 -5.16
N VAL A 12 -5.89 2.75 -5.84
CA VAL A 12 -6.41 3.86 -6.65
C VAL A 12 -6.16 3.55 -8.11
N ARG A 13 -7.18 3.72 -8.97
CA ARG A 13 -7.04 3.46 -10.39
C ARG A 13 -6.20 4.56 -11.07
N LYS A 14 -5.10 4.16 -11.72
CA LYS A 14 -4.07 5.07 -12.27
C LYS A 14 -4.60 6.12 -13.26
N ASP A 15 -5.51 5.74 -14.15
CA ASP A 15 -6.11 6.61 -15.17
C ASP A 15 -7.36 7.36 -14.67
N LYS A 16 -7.84 7.08 -13.45
CA LYS A 16 -9.04 7.69 -12.88
C LYS A 16 -9.01 7.69 -11.35
N TRP A 17 -8.35 8.69 -10.77
CA TRP A 17 -8.01 8.73 -9.33
C TRP A 17 -9.21 8.79 -8.38
N SER A 18 -10.40 9.13 -8.87
CA SER A 18 -11.64 9.06 -8.10
C SER A 18 -12.16 7.63 -7.92
N GLU A 19 -11.62 6.66 -8.66
CA GLU A 19 -11.98 5.24 -8.54
C GLU A 19 -10.99 4.53 -7.62
N THR A 20 -11.51 4.03 -6.50
CA THR A 20 -10.75 3.29 -5.49
C THR A 20 -11.40 1.95 -5.19
N ARG A 21 -10.61 0.97 -4.77
CA ARG A 21 -11.12 -0.31 -4.24
C ARG A 21 -10.35 -0.75 -3.01
N LEU A 22 -10.99 -1.55 -2.18
CA LEU A 22 -10.33 -2.30 -1.11
C LEU A 22 -10.11 -3.73 -1.60
N VAL A 23 -8.88 -4.20 -1.52
CA VAL A 23 -8.49 -5.56 -1.93
C VAL A 23 -8.02 -6.31 -0.70
N GLU A 24 -8.64 -7.46 -0.44
CA GLU A 24 -8.17 -8.39 0.58
C GLU A 24 -6.99 -9.21 0.04
N GLY A 25 -5.98 -9.42 0.87
CA GLY A 25 -4.78 -10.14 0.50
C GLY A 25 -4.18 -10.91 1.66
N ARG A 26 -3.12 -11.65 1.37
CA ARG A 26 -2.28 -12.32 2.37
C ARG A 26 -0.82 -12.02 2.08
N ILE A 27 -0.06 -11.69 3.10
CA ILE A 27 1.39 -11.48 3.02
C ILE A 27 2.10 -12.53 3.86
N ASP A 28 3.32 -12.88 3.48
CA ASP A 28 4.20 -13.65 4.36
C ASP A 28 4.61 -12.78 5.57
N ALA A 29 4.74 -13.40 6.73
CA ALA A 29 5.23 -12.77 7.95
C ALA A 29 6.66 -13.21 8.29
N VAL A 30 7.35 -13.86 7.37
CA VAL A 30 8.81 -14.06 7.46
C VAL A 30 9.49 -12.73 7.15
N LEU A 31 10.34 -12.27 8.08
CA LEU A 31 11.10 -11.03 7.97
C LEU A 31 12.57 -11.34 7.70
N ALA A 32 13.20 -10.55 6.81
CA ALA A 32 14.64 -10.55 6.63
C ALA A 32 15.35 -9.79 7.75
N GLU A 33 16.68 -9.84 7.75
CA GLU A 33 17.48 -9.02 8.66
C GLU A 33 17.17 -7.53 8.47
N ASN A 34 16.91 -6.83 9.57
CA ASN A 34 16.51 -5.42 9.62
C ASN A 34 15.12 -5.06 9.08
N GLU A 35 14.22 -6.04 8.90
CA GLU A 35 12.81 -5.79 8.59
C GLU A 35 11.92 -5.83 9.83
N VAL A 36 10.82 -5.07 9.78
CA VAL A 36 9.76 -5.09 10.79
C VAL A 36 8.40 -5.15 10.11
N LEU A 37 7.46 -5.89 10.70
CA LEU A 37 6.06 -5.91 10.28
C LEU A 37 5.22 -5.07 11.24
N LEU A 38 4.55 -4.06 10.70
CA LEU A 38 3.68 -3.18 11.48
C LEU A 38 2.21 -3.42 11.13
N LYS A 39 1.38 -3.56 12.16
CA LYS A 39 -0.08 -3.48 11.99
C LYS A 39 -0.49 -2.01 11.95
N ILE A 40 -1.08 -1.60 10.85
CA ILE A 40 -1.59 -0.23 10.68
C ILE A 40 -3.03 -0.17 11.19
N ASP A 41 -3.26 0.59 12.26
CA ASP A 41 -4.63 0.79 12.78
C ASP A 41 -5.38 1.92 12.06
N ARG A 42 -4.65 2.94 11.58
CA ARG A 42 -5.19 4.08 10.82
C ARG A 42 -4.18 4.57 9.82
N PHE A 43 -4.66 4.93 8.63
CA PHE A 43 -3.87 5.63 7.62
C PHE A 43 -4.65 6.85 7.11
N ALA A 44 -3.95 7.83 6.54
CA ALA A 44 -4.56 9.04 5.99
C ALA A 44 -4.13 9.22 4.53
N LEU A 45 -5.07 9.64 3.69
CA LEU A 45 -4.78 10.13 2.34
C LEU A 45 -4.50 11.64 2.42
N THR A 46 -3.35 12.06 1.93
CA THR A 46 -2.88 13.45 1.98
C THR A 46 -2.61 13.99 0.57
N ALA A 47 -2.38 15.30 0.47
CA ALA A 47 -2.01 15.93 -0.80
C ALA A 47 -0.76 15.30 -1.44
N ASN A 48 0.18 14.83 -0.63
CA ASN A 48 1.42 14.22 -1.11
C ASN A 48 1.16 12.90 -1.86
N ASN A 49 0.16 12.11 -1.45
CA ASN A 49 -0.26 10.92 -2.19
C ASN A 49 -0.77 11.24 -3.60
N ILE A 50 -1.48 12.37 -3.77
CA ILE A 50 -1.97 12.83 -5.07
C ILE A 50 -0.83 13.36 -5.94
N SER A 51 0.10 14.10 -5.36
CA SER A 51 1.29 14.58 -6.07
C SER A 51 2.12 13.41 -6.63
N TYR A 52 2.31 12.34 -5.86
CA TYR A 52 3.00 11.14 -6.35
C TYR A 52 2.17 10.33 -7.35
N ALA A 53 0.84 10.29 -7.24
CA ALA A 53 0.01 9.67 -8.26
C ALA A 53 0.16 10.35 -9.64
N GLY A 54 0.32 11.69 -9.65
CA GLY A 54 0.50 12.47 -10.88
C GLY A 54 1.92 12.49 -11.43
N ALA A 55 2.94 12.52 -10.56
CA ALA A 55 4.34 12.65 -10.96
C ALA A 55 5.15 11.34 -10.87
N GLY A 56 4.57 10.26 -10.33
CA GLY A 56 5.28 9.01 -10.02
C GLY A 56 6.01 8.41 -11.22
N ASP A 57 5.36 8.38 -12.38
CA ASP A 57 5.97 7.91 -13.63
C ASP A 57 7.21 8.72 -14.03
N MET A 58 7.20 10.04 -13.78
CA MET A 58 8.35 10.90 -14.05
C MET A 58 9.47 10.72 -13.01
N LEU A 59 9.11 10.35 -11.78
CA LEU A 59 10.03 10.12 -10.66
C LEU A 59 10.63 8.71 -10.64
N GLY A 60 10.08 7.78 -11.45
CA GLY A 60 10.53 6.39 -11.51
C GLY A 60 9.92 5.49 -10.43
N TYR A 61 8.74 5.84 -9.93
CA TYR A 61 7.95 5.01 -9.00
C TYR A 61 7.03 4.02 -9.73
#